data_AF-A0A7Z7HSC5-F1
#
_entry.id   AF-A0A7Z7HSC5-F1
#
_cell.length_a   1.000
_cell.length_b   1.000
_cell.length_c   1.000
_cell.angle_alpha   90.00
_cell.angle_beta   90.00
_cell.angle_gamma   90.00
#
_symmetry.space_group_name_H-M   'P 1'
#
loop_
_entity.id
_entity.type
_entity.pdbx_description
1 polymer ?
#
loop_
_entity_poly.entity_id
_entity_poly.type
_entity_poly.pdbx_seq_one_letter_code
_entity_poly.pdbx_strand_id
1 'polypeptide(L)'
;MTPSPSIALRWLAIPLLALGLSVGVSNAALAQDAQDAQTRCAQAHDPAHCMARLQAKAACRQERGRELQQCIYDHMPPMDCSKVQDSARCALRQQAVKACHDKLGKERRACLLAHGLH
;
A
#
# COMPACT_ATOMS: atom_id res chain seq x y z
N MET A 1 16.78 21.36 -72.44
CA MET A 1 16.15 22.32 -71.50
C MET A 1 15.12 21.55 -70.67
N THR A 2 15.42 21.44 -69.37
CA THR A 2 14.62 20.93 -68.24
C THR A 2 13.37 21.79 -67.96
N PRO A 3 12.47 21.51 -66.98
CA PRO A 3 12.39 20.41 -65.98
C PRO A 3 10.98 19.71 -65.92
N SER A 4 10.84 18.42 -65.54
CA SER A 4 10.74 17.82 -64.16
C SER A 4 9.31 17.85 -63.55
N PRO A 5 8.96 17.06 -62.51
CA PRO A 5 8.82 15.58 -62.50
C PRO A 5 7.59 15.09 -61.66
N SER A 6 7.40 13.76 -61.57
CA SER A 6 6.87 13.00 -60.41
C SER A 6 5.45 13.37 -59.89
N ILE A 7 4.48 12.47 -59.80
CA ILE A 7 4.26 11.59 -58.64
C ILE A 7 3.05 10.72 -59.01
N ALA A 8 3.27 9.44 -59.29
CA ALA A 8 2.22 8.43 -59.14
C ALA A 8 2.87 7.32 -58.32
N LEU A 9 2.89 7.58 -57.01
CA LEU A 9 3.48 6.75 -55.98
C LEU A 9 2.82 5.37 -56.03
N ARG A 10 3.53 4.43 -56.67
CA ARG A 10 3.33 3.00 -56.56
C ARG A 10 3.34 2.62 -55.08
N TRP A 11 2.18 2.18 -54.61
CA TRP A 11 2.02 1.06 -53.69
C TRP A 11 3.11 0.93 -52.64
N LEU A 12 2.90 1.62 -51.53
CA LEU A 12 3.50 1.30 -50.24
C LEU A 12 3.34 -0.21 -50.00
N ALA A 13 4.44 -0.93 -50.13
CA ALA A 13 4.63 -2.22 -49.51
C ALA A 13 4.57 -1.99 -47.99
N ILE A 14 3.41 -2.23 -47.39
CA ILE A 14 3.23 -2.27 -45.95
C ILE A 14 3.91 -3.57 -45.48
N PRO A 15 5.03 -3.53 -44.76
CA PRO A 15 5.58 -4.74 -44.20
C PRO A 15 4.62 -5.21 -43.10
N LEU A 16 4.04 -6.39 -43.31
CA LEU A 16 3.49 -7.24 -42.25
C LEU A 16 4.65 -7.60 -41.29
N LEU A 17 4.99 -6.68 -40.39
CA LEU A 17 5.82 -6.97 -39.22
C LEU A 17 4.89 -7.05 -38.02
N ALA A 18 4.42 -8.28 -37.82
CA ALA A 18 4.06 -8.92 -36.57
C ALA A 18 3.56 -8.00 -35.44
N LEU A 19 2.24 -8.05 -35.23
CA LEU A 19 1.56 -7.80 -33.95
C LEU A 19 2.18 -8.68 -32.84
N GLY A 20 3.26 -8.19 -32.22
CA GLY A 20 3.77 -8.70 -30.95
C GLY A 20 3.07 -8.02 -29.78
N LEU A 21 1.77 -8.28 -29.58
CA LEU A 21 1.10 -7.95 -28.30
C LEU A 21 1.53 -8.97 -27.25
N SER A 22 2.75 -8.82 -26.73
CA SER A 22 3.17 -9.51 -25.52
C SER A 22 2.39 -8.93 -24.34
N VAL A 23 1.28 -9.57 -23.97
CA VAL A 23 0.66 -9.41 -22.65
C VAL A 23 1.55 -10.12 -21.64
N GLY A 24 2.74 -9.57 -21.43
CA GLY A 24 3.62 -9.94 -20.33
C GLY A 24 3.28 -9.05 -19.15
N VAL A 25 2.30 -9.44 -18.34
CA VAL A 25 2.15 -8.86 -16.99
C VAL A 25 3.40 -9.26 -16.23
N SER A 26 4.41 -8.39 -16.28
CA SER A 26 5.72 -8.67 -15.74
C SER A 26 5.66 -8.62 -14.21
N ASN A 27 6.36 -9.53 -13.53
CA ASN A 27 6.56 -9.50 -12.07
C ASN A 27 7.11 -8.15 -11.55
N ALA A 28 7.58 -7.27 -12.44
CA ALA A 28 7.89 -5.88 -12.17
C ALA A 28 6.72 -5.11 -11.52
N ALA A 29 5.46 -5.35 -11.91
CA ALA A 29 4.31 -4.61 -11.37
C ALA A 29 4.12 -4.83 -9.85
N LEU A 30 4.29 -6.06 -9.37
CA LEU A 30 4.20 -6.37 -7.94
C LEU A 30 5.37 -5.78 -7.13
N ALA A 31 6.56 -5.69 -7.73
CA ALA A 31 7.71 -5.04 -7.12
C ALA A 31 7.52 -3.52 -7.05
N GLN A 32 6.92 -2.92 -8.08
CA GLN A 32 6.58 -1.50 -8.13
C GLN A 32 5.55 -1.13 -7.05
N ASP A 33 4.49 -1.92 -6.86
CA ASP A 33 3.49 -1.68 -5.81
C ASP A 33 4.10 -1.65 -4.39
N ALA A 34 5.06 -2.56 -4.12
CA ALA A 34 5.77 -2.61 -2.84
C ALA A 34 6.69 -1.39 -2.65
N GLN A 35 7.41 -0.99 -3.69
CA GLN A 35 8.27 0.20 -3.68
C GLN A 35 7.45 1.48 -3.50
N ASP A 36 6.30 1.59 -4.17
CA ASP A 36 5.38 2.73 -4.04
C ASP A 36 4.75 2.78 -2.64
N ALA A 37 4.42 1.63 -2.06
CA ALA A 37 3.95 1.56 -0.67
C ALA A 37 5.02 2.04 0.32
N GLN A 38 6.27 1.63 0.13
CA GLN A 38 7.39 2.03 0.98
C GLN A 38 7.71 3.53 0.83
N THR A 39 7.68 4.04 -0.41
CA THR A 39 7.85 5.48 -0.70
C THR A 39 6.75 6.32 -0.06
N ARG A 40 5.49 5.86 -0.10
CA ARG A 40 4.39 6.51 0.60
C ARG A 40 4.56 6.49 2.11
N CYS A 41 5.08 5.41 2.69
CA CYS A 41 5.40 5.39 4.12
C CYS A 41 6.50 6.37 4.50
N ALA A 42 7.53 6.57 3.66
CA ALA A 42 8.57 7.56 3.90
C ALA A 42 8.02 9.00 3.97
N GLN A 43 6.89 9.27 3.32
CA GLN A 43 6.22 10.58 3.30
C GLN A 43 5.08 10.70 4.32
N ALA A 44 4.79 9.65 5.10
CA ALA A 44 3.70 9.67 6.07
C ALA A 44 4.05 10.53 7.29
N HIS A 45 3.02 10.99 8.02
CA HIS A 45 3.21 11.71 9.29
C HIS A 45 3.97 10.87 10.34
N ASP A 46 3.77 9.55 10.32
CA ASP A 46 4.53 8.59 11.13
C ASP A 46 5.08 7.47 10.22
N PRO A 47 6.31 7.64 9.69
CA PRO A 47 6.93 6.66 8.81
C PRO A 47 7.17 5.31 9.48
N ALA A 48 7.53 5.30 10.76
CA ALA A 48 7.83 4.08 11.50
C ALA A 48 6.58 3.22 11.68
N HIS A 49 5.47 3.82 12.10
CA HIS A 49 4.19 3.13 12.22
C HIS A 49 3.67 2.64 10.85
N CYS A 50 3.84 3.44 9.80
CA CYS A 50 3.46 3.03 8.45
C CYS A 50 4.24 1.79 7.98
N MET A 51 5.57 1.80 8.16
CA MET A 51 6.43 0.67 7.81
C MET A 51 6.09 -0.58 8.60
N ALA A 52 5.85 -0.46 9.91
CA ALA A 52 5.42 -1.59 10.74
C ALA A 52 4.11 -2.22 10.23
N ARG A 53 3.17 -1.39 9.78
CA ARG A 53 1.90 -1.88 9.23
C ARG A 53 2.07 -2.56 7.88
N LEU A 54 3.02 -2.14 7.04
CA LEU A 54 3.37 -2.84 5.81
C LEU A 54 3.98 -4.22 6.11
N GLN A 55 4.89 -4.29 7.08
CA GLN A 55 5.49 -5.55 7.52
C GLN A 55 4.44 -6.52 8.09
N ALA A 56 3.53 -6.02 8.94
CA ALA A 56 2.42 -6.81 9.45
C ALA A 56 1.53 -7.36 8.32
N LYS A 57 1.18 -6.52 7.33
CA LYS A 57 0.43 -6.98 6.14
C LYS A 57 1.17 -8.06 5.35
N ALA A 58 2.49 -7.94 5.20
CA ALA A 58 3.29 -8.93 4.49
C ALA A 58 3.33 -10.27 5.24
N ALA A 59 3.42 -10.25 6.57
CA ALA A 59 3.32 -11.44 7.41
C ALA A 59 1.93 -12.10 7.33
N CYS A 60 0.87 -11.28 7.28
CA CYS A 60 -0.52 -11.74 7.21
C CYS A 60 -1.04 -12.03 5.80
N ARG A 61 -0.17 -12.18 4.79
CA ARG A 61 -0.55 -12.27 3.37
C ARG A 61 -1.48 -13.44 3.01
N GLN A 62 -1.62 -14.46 3.86
CA GLN A 62 -2.51 -15.59 3.65
C GLN A 62 -3.91 -15.36 4.21
N GLU A 63 -4.04 -14.43 5.16
CA GLU A 63 -5.31 -14.14 5.83
C GLU A 63 -6.21 -13.24 4.97
N ARG A 64 -7.53 -13.34 5.16
CA ARG A 64 -8.52 -12.51 4.44
C ARG A 64 -9.57 -11.96 5.39
N GLY A 65 -10.29 -10.92 4.95
CA GLY A 65 -11.42 -10.36 5.70
C GLY A 65 -11.08 -9.97 7.14
N ARG A 66 -11.84 -10.51 8.10
CA ARG A 66 -11.65 -10.24 9.54
C ARG A 66 -10.37 -10.86 10.11
N GLU A 67 -9.98 -12.04 9.65
CA GLU A 67 -8.75 -12.72 10.09
C GLU A 67 -7.51 -11.90 9.71
N LEU A 68 -7.51 -11.32 8.50
CA LEU A 68 -6.45 -10.39 8.08
C LEU A 68 -6.34 -9.18 9.01
N GLN A 69 -7.47 -8.60 9.41
CA GLN A 69 -7.48 -7.45 10.31
C GLN A 69 -6.92 -7.83 11.68
N GLN A 70 -7.33 -8.97 12.22
CA GLN A 70 -6.84 -9.47 13.50
C GLN A 70 -5.33 -9.73 13.43
N CYS A 71 -4.87 -10.49 12.43
CA CYS A 71 -3.46 -10.78 12.24
C CYS A 71 -2.61 -9.51 12.14
N ILE A 72 -3.06 -8.48 11.41
CA ILE A 72 -2.33 -7.20 11.33
C ILE A 72 -2.24 -6.53 12.71
N TYR A 73 -3.28 -6.59 13.54
CA TYR A 73 -3.22 -6.04 14.90
C TYR A 73 -2.24 -6.81 15.78
N ASP A 74 -2.25 -8.14 15.70
CA ASP A 74 -1.36 -9.02 16.47
C ASP A 74 0.12 -8.83 16.08
N HIS A 75 0.39 -8.43 14.84
CA HIS A 75 1.74 -8.17 14.32
C HIS A 75 2.17 -6.70 14.37
N MET A 76 1.33 -5.80 14.87
CA MET A 76 1.73 -4.40 15.06
C MET A 76 2.55 -4.25 16.34
N PRO A 77 3.75 -3.64 16.28
CA PRO A 77 4.52 -3.37 17.48
C PRO A 77 3.79 -2.34 18.36
N PRO A 78 3.92 -2.45 19.70
CA PRO A 78 3.41 -1.43 20.59
C PRO A 78 4.14 -0.11 20.37
N MET A 79 3.42 1.02 20.43
CA MET A 79 4.07 2.33 20.35
C MET A 79 4.94 2.59 21.58
N ASP A 80 6.12 3.17 21.36
CA ASP A 80 7.02 3.59 22.43
C ASP A 80 6.60 4.97 22.95
N CYS A 81 5.76 4.98 24.00
CA CYS A 81 5.22 6.22 24.57
C CYS A 81 6.26 7.09 25.27
N SER A 82 7.50 6.62 25.46
CA SER A 82 8.58 7.45 26.00
C SER A 82 9.13 8.46 24.98
N LYS A 83 8.87 8.23 23.69
CA LYS A 83 9.42 9.01 22.57
C LYS A 83 8.45 10.03 21.97
N VAL A 84 7.27 10.18 22.56
CA VAL A 84 6.23 11.09 22.07
C VAL A 84 6.02 12.24 23.06
N GLN A 85 5.61 13.40 22.53
CA GLN A 85 5.46 14.62 23.31
C GLN A 85 4.41 14.49 24.43
N ASP A 86 3.30 13.79 24.17
CA ASP A 86 2.25 13.51 25.15
C ASP A 86 2.25 12.02 25.51
N SER A 87 3.17 11.65 26.41
CA SER A 87 3.37 10.27 26.85
C SER A 87 2.15 9.72 27.62
N ALA A 88 1.44 10.56 28.37
CA ALA A 88 0.24 10.17 29.11
C ALA A 88 -0.91 9.79 28.17
N ARG A 89 -1.19 10.61 27.16
CA ARG A 89 -2.19 10.30 26.13
C ARG A 89 -1.81 9.08 25.30
N CYS A 90 -0.52 8.90 25.03
CA CYS A 90 -0.03 7.68 24.38
C CYS A 90 -0.25 6.44 25.23
N ALA A 91 0.04 6.50 26.54
CA ALA A 91 -0.19 5.38 27.45
C ALA A 91 -1.68 5.01 27.52
N LEU A 92 -2.58 6.02 27.60
CA LEU A 92 -4.02 5.80 27.52
C LEU A 92 -4.41 5.11 26.20
N ARG A 93 -3.86 5.59 25.07
CA ARG A 93 -4.08 4.96 23.76
C ARG A 93 -3.65 3.51 23.73
N GLN A 94 -2.46 3.21 24.25
CA GLN A 94 -1.93 1.86 24.26
C GLN A 94 -2.78 0.93 25.12
N GLN A 95 -3.27 1.40 26.27
CA GLN A 95 -4.20 0.65 27.11
C GLN A 95 -5.54 0.38 26.40
N ALA A 96 -6.12 1.39 25.76
CA ALA A 96 -7.35 1.23 24.99
C ALA A 96 -7.19 0.23 23.83
N VAL A 97 -6.06 0.29 23.11
CA VAL A 97 -5.76 -0.66 22.01
C VAL A 97 -5.66 -2.10 22.54
N LYS A 98 -5.06 -2.30 23.72
CA LYS A 98 -5.00 -3.62 24.38
C LYS A 98 -6.38 -4.09 24.85
N ALA A 99 -7.19 -3.22 25.45
CA ALA A 99 -8.52 -3.55 25.93
C ALA A 99 -9.52 -3.88 24.81
N CYS A 100 -9.36 -3.25 23.64
CA CYS A 100 -10.22 -3.45 22.48
C CYS A 100 -9.64 -4.43 21.45
N HIS A 101 -8.68 -5.27 21.86
CA HIS A 101 -7.90 -6.10 20.93
C HIS A 101 -8.75 -7.13 20.18
N ASP A 102 -9.73 -7.73 20.86
CA ASP A 102 -10.71 -8.71 20.37
C ASP A 102 -11.74 -8.11 19.40
N LYS A 103 -11.75 -6.79 19.23
CA LYS A 103 -12.77 -6.06 18.48
C LYS A 103 -12.24 -5.62 17.13
N LEU A 104 -13.12 -5.68 16.13
CA LEU A 104 -12.82 -5.29 14.75
C LEU A 104 -13.81 -4.24 14.23
N GLY A 105 -13.39 -3.50 13.19
CA GLY A 105 -14.25 -2.56 12.47
C GLY A 105 -14.92 -1.51 13.37
N LYS A 106 -16.25 -1.37 13.23
CA LYS A 106 -17.03 -0.35 13.95
C LYS A 106 -17.04 -0.59 15.46
N GLU A 107 -17.08 -1.85 15.88
CA GLU A 107 -17.08 -2.22 17.31
C GLU A 107 -15.78 -1.78 17.98
N ARG A 108 -14.63 -2.03 17.32
CA ARG A 108 -13.33 -1.55 17.80
C ARG A 108 -13.31 -0.04 17.97
N ARG A 109 -13.83 0.69 16.98
CA ARG A 109 -13.88 2.17 17.04
C ARG A 109 -14.73 2.64 18.22
N ALA A 110 -15.90 2.04 18.44
CA ALA A 110 -16.75 2.36 19.59
C ALA A 110 -16.04 2.05 20.92
N CYS A 111 -15.35 0.91 21.02
CA CYS A 111 -14.57 0.56 22.21
C CYS A 111 -13.45 1.57 22.48
N LEU A 112 -12.66 1.94 21.46
CA LEU A 112 -11.58 2.92 21.62
C LEU A 112 -12.12 4.28 22.11
N LEU A 113 -13.26 4.73 21.56
CA LEU A 113 -13.94 5.96 22.01
C LEU A 113 -14.39 5.86 23.48
N ALA A 114 -14.95 4.72 23.90
CA ALA A 114 -15.33 4.47 25.29
C ALA A 114 -14.12 4.47 26.25
N HIS A 115 -12.92 4.17 25.75
CA HIS A 115 -11.65 4.26 26.48
C HIS A 115 -10.96 5.65 26.35
N GLY A 116 -11.69 6.70 25.98
CA GLY A 116 -11.18 8.07 26.01
C GLY A 116 -10.34 8.48 24.79
N LEU A 117 -10.35 7.70 23.71
CA LEU A 117 -9.72 8.08 22.45
C LEU A 117 -10.68 8.85 21.54
N HIS A 118 -10.96 10.10 21.91
CA HIS A 118 -11.70 11.07 21.11
C HIS A 118 -10.78 11.95 20.26
#